data_AF-A0A846HJY0-F1
#
_entry.id   AF-A0A846HJY0-F1
#
_cell.length_a   1.000
_cell.length_b   1.000
_cell.length_c   1.000
_cell.angle_alpha   90.00
_cell.angle_beta   90.00
_cell.angle_gamma   90.00
#
_symmetry.space_group_name_H-M   'P 1'
#
loop_
_entity.id
_entity.type
_entity.pdbx_description
1 polymer ?
#
loop_
_entity_poly.entity_id
_entity_poly.type
_entity_poly.pdbx_seq_one_letter_code
_entity_poly.pdbx_strand_id
1 'polypeptide(L)'
;MPISIVRHELYDLLKKIAESGQELHEVDFSGNKLSEADLLAHLDYLNQNQYINAEFTNDGRFQKAKITDKGRNLIDNYEDKLSKNPESGSSAPIAEKDLPFLEKVMVNGGLADIFDARDITEVAFRVMRDLMSTEAADRVEAELHKPAEKTEDKALQMEIAELWHDTNPLVGFLSRVRPPWQGPGIFKIDSDRFLFRVANEGTMPPNADREKVVMAIFSATKDELSEERIQEIASWLPDLVRKMWEEA
;
A
#
# COMPACT_ATOMS: atom_id res chain seq x y z
N MET A 1 3.28 21.18 -5.19
CA MET A 1 2.77 20.46 -4.00
C MET A 1 2.91 18.98 -4.33
N PRO A 2 3.26 18.10 -3.38
CA PRO A 2 3.28 16.67 -3.68
C PRO A 2 1.88 16.25 -4.08
N ILE A 3 1.77 15.57 -5.22
CA ILE A 3 0.51 15.02 -5.70
C ILE A 3 0.24 13.76 -4.86
N SER A 4 -0.97 13.63 -4.33
CA SER A 4 -1.34 12.48 -3.50
C SER A 4 -2.60 11.82 -3.99
N ILE A 5 -2.60 10.48 -4.02
CA ILE A 5 -3.81 9.69 -4.32
C ILE A 5 -4.47 9.31 -3.01
N VAL A 6 -5.74 9.67 -2.85
CA VAL A 6 -6.51 9.46 -1.62
C VAL A 6 -7.63 8.48 -1.89
N ARG A 7 -7.72 7.43 -1.05
CA ARG A 7 -8.64 6.31 -1.23
C ARG A 7 -10.08 6.80 -1.46
N HIS A 8 -10.66 7.51 -0.50
CA HIS A 8 -12.07 7.94 -0.59
C HIS A 8 -12.35 8.86 -1.80
N GLU A 9 -11.43 9.77 -2.13
CA GLU A 9 -11.57 10.70 -3.26
C GLU A 9 -11.62 9.94 -4.59
N LEU A 10 -10.75 8.93 -4.74
CA LEU A 10 -10.74 8.03 -5.89
C LEU A 10 -12.06 7.27 -6.04
N TYR A 11 -12.58 6.71 -4.94
CA TYR A 11 -13.82 5.94 -4.96
C TYR A 11 -15.05 6.81 -5.23
N ASP A 12 -15.12 8.01 -4.64
CA ASP A 12 -16.19 8.98 -4.91
C ASP A 12 -16.19 9.40 -6.38
N LEU A 13 -15.00 9.65 -6.95
CA LEU A 13 -14.84 9.95 -8.38
C LEU A 13 -15.29 8.77 -9.25
N LEU A 14 -14.84 7.55 -8.95
CA LEU A 14 -15.20 6.35 -9.70
C LEU A 14 -16.70 6.05 -9.64
N LYS A 15 -17.33 6.27 -8.48
CA LYS A 15 -18.78 6.11 -8.29
C LYS A 15 -19.57 7.15 -9.08
N LYS A 16 -19.15 8.42 -9.09
CA LYS A 16 -19.74 9.45 -9.96
C LYS A 16 -19.67 9.05 -11.45
N ILE A 17 -18.55 8.47 -11.89
CA ILE A 17 -18.38 7.94 -13.25
C ILE A 17 -19.29 6.73 -13.52
N ALA A 18 -19.59 5.91 -12.51
CA ALA A 18 -20.53 4.80 -12.64
C ALA A 18 -22.00 5.24 -12.71
N GLU A 19 -22.39 6.18 -11.83
CA GLU A 19 -23.77 6.65 -11.67
C GLU A 19 -24.27 7.49 -12.85
N SER A 20 -23.38 8.21 -13.55
CA SER A 20 -23.75 9.00 -14.74
C SER A 20 -24.28 8.13 -15.89
N GLY A 21 -24.04 6.81 -15.86
CA GLY A 21 -24.60 5.84 -16.81
C GLY A 21 -24.04 5.86 -18.23
N GLN A 22 -23.31 6.92 -18.64
CA GLN A 22 -22.49 7.06 -19.86
C GLN A 22 -21.58 8.30 -19.76
N GLU A 23 -20.63 8.43 -20.71
CA GLU A 23 -19.57 9.45 -20.86
C GLU A 23 -19.78 10.75 -20.06
N LEU A 24 -18.92 10.98 -19.05
CA LEU A 24 -18.93 12.24 -18.29
C LEU A 24 -18.24 13.37 -19.06
N HIS A 25 -18.98 14.10 -19.89
CA HIS A 25 -18.44 15.17 -20.76
C HIS A 25 -17.83 16.40 -20.04
N GLU A 26 -18.28 16.65 -18.82
CA GLU A 26 -17.79 17.70 -17.94
C GLU A 26 -18.35 17.37 -16.56
N VAL A 27 -17.50 17.26 -15.56
CA VAL A 27 -17.98 17.18 -14.18
C VAL A 27 -17.67 18.53 -13.55
N ASP A 28 -18.71 19.30 -13.27
CA ASP A 28 -18.58 20.48 -12.40
C ASP A 28 -18.30 19.98 -10.98
N PHE A 29 -17.01 19.87 -10.63
CA PHE A 29 -16.56 19.42 -9.31
C PHE A 29 -16.69 20.52 -8.23
N SER A 30 -17.50 21.56 -8.47
CA SER A 30 -17.65 22.72 -7.57
C SER A 30 -18.58 22.41 -6.38
N GLY A 31 -18.01 21.72 -5.38
CA GLY A 31 -18.63 21.50 -4.06
C GLY A 31 -17.62 21.35 -2.91
N ASN A 32 -16.33 21.62 -3.17
CA ASN A 32 -15.13 21.63 -2.29
C ASN A 32 -14.52 20.28 -1.85
N LYS A 33 -13.30 19.97 -2.35
CA LYS A 33 -12.03 19.85 -1.56
C LYS A 33 -10.76 19.42 -2.35
N LEU A 34 -10.84 18.86 -3.56
CA LEU A 34 -9.64 18.55 -4.37
C LEU A 34 -9.19 19.74 -5.23
N SER A 35 -7.89 19.91 -5.39
CA SER A 35 -7.34 20.81 -6.41
C SER A 35 -7.49 20.22 -7.82
N GLU A 36 -7.41 21.05 -8.86
CA GLU A 36 -7.39 20.58 -10.26
C GLU A 36 -6.26 19.57 -10.50
N ALA A 37 -5.09 19.78 -9.89
CA ALA A 37 -3.97 18.87 -9.98
C ALA A 37 -4.25 17.51 -9.34
N ASP A 38 -4.86 17.49 -8.14
CA ASP A 38 -5.21 16.24 -7.46
C ASP A 38 -6.27 15.48 -8.26
N LEU A 39 -7.28 16.17 -8.78
CA LEU A 39 -8.29 15.55 -9.64
C LEU A 39 -7.66 14.90 -10.88
N LEU A 40 -6.78 15.61 -11.58
CA LEU A 40 -6.11 15.08 -12.76
C LEU A 40 -5.24 13.86 -12.41
N ALA A 41 -4.55 13.88 -11.27
CA ALA A 41 -3.78 12.74 -10.79
C ALA A 41 -4.66 11.52 -10.50
N HIS A 42 -5.82 11.70 -9.88
CA HIS A 42 -6.77 10.61 -9.65
C HIS A 42 -7.32 10.05 -10.97
N LEU A 43 -7.67 10.91 -11.94
CA LEU A 43 -8.14 10.50 -13.26
C LEU A 43 -7.07 9.75 -14.05
N ASP A 44 -5.83 10.24 -14.02
CA ASP A 44 -4.68 9.60 -14.67
C ASP A 44 -4.40 8.23 -14.06
N TYR A 45 -4.33 8.13 -12.72
CA TYR A 45 -4.20 6.85 -12.04
C TYR A 45 -5.32 5.87 -12.42
N LEU A 46 -6.59 6.34 -12.40
CA LEU A 46 -7.73 5.50 -12.74
C LEU A 46 -7.67 4.99 -14.19
N ASN A 47 -7.17 5.82 -15.11
CA ASN A 47 -7.04 5.51 -16.52
C ASN A 47 -5.85 4.58 -16.81
N GLN A 48 -4.67 4.88 -16.28
CA GLN A 48 -3.47 4.05 -16.42
C GLN A 48 -3.68 2.64 -15.88
N ASN A 49 -4.44 2.51 -14.78
CA ASN A 49 -4.79 1.23 -14.18
C ASN A 49 -6.06 0.58 -14.76
N GLN A 50 -6.62 1.13 -15.85
CA GLN A 50 -7.76 0.57 -16.60
C GLN A 50 -9.06 0.46 -15.78
N TYR A 51 -9.25 1.25 -14.73
CA TYR A 51 -10.54 1.34 -14.03
C TYR A 51 -11.54 2.19 -14.80
N ILE A 52 -11.04 3.14 -15.58
CA ILE A 52 -11.82 3.95 -16.52
C ILE A 52 -11.12 4.00 -17.88
N ASN A 53 -11.87 4.36 -18.91
CA ASN A 53 -11.33 4.83 -20.18
C ASN A 53 -11.59 6.34 -20.25
N ALA A 54 -10.56 7.16 -20.05
CA ALA A 54 -10.64 8.61 -20.09
C ALA A 54 -10.13 9.18 -21.42
N GLU A 55 -10.84 10.19 -21.94
CA GLU A 55 -10.43 11.01 -23.07
C GLU A 55 -10.08 12.41 -22.56
N PHE A 56 -8.93 12.92 -23.02
CA PHE A 56 -8.41 14.24 -22.70
C PHE A 56 -8.28 15.06 -23.98
N THR A 57 -8.43 16.37 -23.87
CA THR A 57 -8.15 17.30 -24.96
C THR A 57 -6.65 17.38 -25.24
N ASN A 58 -6.28 17.93 -26.40
CA ASN A 58 -4.87 18.12 -26.79
C ASN A 58 -4.07 18.99 -25.81
N ASP A 59 -4.74 19.85 -25.03
CA ASP A 59 -4.15 20.69 -23.99
C ASP A 59 -4.25 20.07 -22.58
N GLY A 60 -4.59 18.77 -22.48
CA GLY A 60 -4.53 17.99 -21.24
C GLY A 60 -5.74 18.13 -20.32
N ARG A 61 -6.83 18.77 -20.77
CA ARG A 61 -8.07 18.87 -19.98
C ARG A 61 -8.89 17.60 -20.11
N PHE A 62 -9.47 17.15 -19.01
CA PHE A 62 -10.41 16.04 -19.00
C PHE A 62 -11.63 16.35 -19.88
N GLN A 63 -11.99 15.44 -20.77
CA GLN A 63 -13.17 15.57 -21.61
C GLN A 63 -14.23 14.55 -21.23
N LYS A 64 -13.90 13.26 -21.16
CA LYS A 64 -14.88 12.25 -20.74
C LYS A 64 -14.27 10.99 -20.19
N ALA A 65 -15.01 10.28 -19.34
CA ALA A 65 -14.65 8.96 -18.86
C ALA A 65 -15.80 7.98 -18.96
N LYS A 66 -15.45 6.72 -19.20
CA LYS A 66 -16.35 5.57 -19.07
C LYS A 66 -15.74 4.55 -18.11
N ILE A 67 -16.53 4.11 -17.12
CA ILE A 67 -16.09 3.06 -16.20
C ILE A 67 -15.94 1.70 -16.91
N THR A 68 -14.90 0.96 -16.55
CA THR A 68 -14.66 -0.42 -17.03
C THR A 68 -15.28 -1.44 -16.07
N ASP A 69 -15.27 -2.73 -16.44
CA ASP A 69 -15.70 -3.78 -15.52
C ASP A 69 -14.71 -3.95 -14.36
N LYS A 70 -13.42 -3.65 -14.58
CA LYS A 70 -12.41 -3.58 -13.52
C LYS A 70 -12.74 -2.45 -12.53
N GLY A 71 -13.14 -1.28 -13.03
CA GLY A 71 -13.59 -0.16 -12.19
C GLY A 71 -14.84 -0.47 -11.38
N ARG A 72 -15.83 -1.15 -11.98
CA ARG A 72 -17.03 -1.62 -11.25
C ARG A 72 -16.68 -2.58 -10.11
N ASN A 73 -15.86 -3.59 -10.41
CA ASN A 73 -15.40 -4.54 -9.40
C ASN A 73 -14.64 -3.85 -8.26
N LEU A 74 -13.89 -2.79 -8.57
CA LEU A 74 -13.17 -2.01 -7.57
C LEU A 74 -14.16 -1.32 -6.60
N ILE A 75 -15.22 -0.68 -7.11
CA ILE A 75 -16.28 -0.10 -6.27
C ILE A 75 -16.90 -1.17 -5.37
N ASP A 76 -17.34 -2.29 -5.96
CA ASP A 76 -18.03 -3.36 -5.23
C ASP A 76 -17.16 -3.92 -4.10
N ASN A 77 -15.86 -4.14 -4.37
CA ASN A 77 -14.90 -4.61 -3.38
C ASN A 77 -14.73 -3.62 -2.21
N TYR A 78 -14.72 -2.33 -2.49
CA TYR A 78 -14.57 -1.30 -1.46
C TYR A 78 -15.83 -1.10 -0.63
N GLU A 79 -17.02 -1.11 -1.25
CA GLU A 79 -18.29 -1.05 -0.52
C GLU A 79 -18.46 -2.27 0.39
N ASP A 80 -18.11 -3.49 -0.08
CA ASP A 80 -18.10 -4.69 0.75
C ASP A 80 -17.13 -4.57 1.94
N LYS A 81 -15.92 -4.04 1.72
CA LYS A 81 -14.94 -3.78 2.80
C LYS A 81 -15.47 -2.79 3.83
N LEU A 82 -15.97 -1.63 3.40
CA LEU A 82 -16.54 -0.62 4.31
C LEU A 82 -17.72 -1.18 5.12
N SER A 83 -18.53 -2.05 4.51
CA SER A 83 -19.65 -2.70 5.22
C SER A 83 -19.18 -3.64 6.33
N LYS A 84 -18.03 -4.30 6.16
CA LYS A 84 -17.46 -5.28 7.10
C LYS A 84 -16.56 -4.64 8.15
N ASN A 85 -15.83 -3.60 7.78
CA ASN A 85 -14.93 -2.87 8.67
C ASN A 85 -14.98 -1.36 8.36
N PRO A 86 -15.82 -0.58 9.05
CA PRO A 86 -15.93 0.87 8.82
C PRO A 86 -14.61 1.63 9.04
N GLU A 87 -13.68 1.09 9.83
CA GLU A 87 -12.36 1.71 10.08
C GLU A 87 -11.33 1.41 8.97
N SER A 88 -11.62 0.50 8.03
CA SER A 88 -10.77 0.28 6.85
C SER A 88 -10.89 1.38 5.80
N GLY A 89 -11.74 2.39 6.04
CA GLY A 89 -11.83 3.61 5.26
C GLY A 89 -10.65 4.58 5.46
N SER A 90 -9.48 4.08 5.91
CA SER A 90 -8.28 4.88 6.16
C SER A 90 -8.01 5.82 4.98
N SER A 91 -8.12 7.12 5.27
CA SER A 91 -8.05 8.23 4.32
C SER A 91 -6.62 8.74 4.13
N ALA A 92 -5.61 8.01 4.63
CA ALA A 92 -4.23 8.43 4.47
C ALA A 92 -3.91 8.53 2.95
N PRO A 93 -3.34 9.65 2.49
CA PRO A 93 -2.84 9.74 1.12
C PRO A 93 -1.74 8.70 0.89
N ILE A 94 -1.64 8.18 -0.33
CA ILE A 94 -0.39 7.54 -0.78
C ILE A 94 0.50 8.64 -1.31
N ALA A 95 1.73 8.70 -0.78
CA ALA A 95 2.74 9.62 -1.27
C ALA A 95 3.28 9.12 -2.62
N GLU A 96 3.50 10.03 -3.56
CA GLU A 96 3.99 9.74 -4.91
C GLU A 96 5.27 8.88 -4.91
N LYS A 97 6.14 9.10 -3.92
CA LYS A 97 7.41 8.39 -3.72
C LYS A 97 7.27 6.90 -3.40
N ASP A 98 6.13 6.48 -2.84
CA ASP A 98 5.89 5.09 -2.45
C ASP A 98 5.23 4.29 -3.60
N LEU A 99 4.78 4.97 -4.67
CA LEU A 99 4.06 4.35 -5.78
C LEU A 99 4.84 3.21 -6.44
N PRO A 100 6.14 3.34 -6.80
CA PRO A 100 6.84 2.25 -7.49
C PRO A 100 6.90 0.96 -6.65
N PHE A 101 7.15 1.11 -5.35
CA PHE A 101 7.16 -0.01 -4.41
C PHE A 101 5.77 -0.66 -4.32
N LEU A 102 4.73 0.15 -4.08
CA LEU A 102 3.36 -0.34 -3.89
C LEU A 102 2.75 -0.91 -5.17
N GLU A 103 3.10 -0.37 -6.34
CA GLU A 103 2.73 -0.92 -7.65
C GLU A 103 3.36 -2.29 -7.86
N LYS A 104 4.65 -2.47 -7.53
CA LYS A 104 5.30 -3.78 -7.59
C LYS A 104 4.56 -4.78 -6.70
N VAL A 105 4.23 -4.40 -5.46
CA VAL A 105 3.46 -5.25 -4.54
C VAL A 105 2.06 -5.56 -5.10
N MET A 106 1.36 -4.54 -5.61
CA MET A 106 0.02 -4.70 -6.18
C MET A 106 0.02 -5.69 -7.35
N VAL A 107 0.91 -5.48 -8.32
CA VAL A 107 0.99 -6.31 -9.54
C VAL A 107 1.43 -7.73 -9.22
N ASN A 108 2.52 -7.88 -8.46
CA ASN A 108 3.06 -9.21 -8.16
C ASN A 108 2.19 -9.98 -7.17
N GLY A 109 1.51 -9.28 -6.26
CA GLY A 109 0.55 -9.86 -5.32
C GLY A 109 -0.80 -10.20 -5.96
N GLY A 110 -1.09 -9.63 -7.14
CA GLY A 110 -2.41 -9.76 -7.78
C GLY A 110 -3.51 -9.01 -7.03
N LEU A 111 -3.17 -7.90 -6.39
CA LEU A 111 -4.12 -7.06 -5.68
C LEU A 111 -4.87 -6.16 -6.68
N ALA A 112 -6.14 -5.90 -6.36
CA ALA A 112 -7.02 -5.14 -7.23
C ALA A 112 -6.82 -3.63 -7.13
N ASP A 113 -6.20 -3.11 -6.05
CA ASP A 113 -5.89 -1.70 -5.88
C ASP A 113 -4.63 -1.46 -5.05
N ILE A 114 -4.04 -0.27 -5.23
CA ILE A 114 -2.76 0.09 -4.62
C ILE A 114 -2.86 0.38 -3.12
N PHE A 115 -4.05 0.74 -2.62
CA PHE A 115 -4.24 1.02 -1.21
C PHE A 115 -4.28 -0.28 -0.41
N ASP A 116 -4.82 -1.36 -0.97
CA ASP A 116 -4.65 -2.70 -0.39
C ASP A 116 -3.19 -3.09 -0.32
N ALA A 117 -2.41 -2.79 -1.36
CA ALA A 117 -0.97 -3.03 -1.33
C ALA A 117 -0.30 -2.26 -0.19
N ARG A 118 -0.68 -1.00 0.04
CA ARG A 118 -0.20 -0.19 1.18
C ARG A 118 -0.60 -0.81 2.51
N ASP A 119 -1.89 -0.99 2.75
CA ASP A 119 -2.42 -1.40 4.05
C ASP A 119 -1.88 -2.79 4.46
N ILE A 120 -1.78 -3.72 3.52
CA ILE A 120 -1.19 -5.05 3.77
C ILE A 120 0.32 -4.94 4.00
N THR A 121 1.03 -4.07 3.28
CA THR A 121 2.46 -3.83 3.49
C THR A 121 2.74 -3.27 4.87
N GLU A 122 2.01 -2.24 5.30
CA GLU A 122 2.17 -1.64 6.64
C GLU A 122 2.01 -2.69 7.75
N VAL A 123 1.02 -3.57 7.60
CA VAL A 123 0.81 -4.69 8.52
C VAL A 123 1.93 -5.71 8.44
N ALA A 124 2.37 -6.11 7.25
CA ALA A 124 3.50 -7.03 7.08
C ALA A 124 4.76 -6.48 7.77
N PHE A 125 5.08 -5.20 7.54
CA PHE A 125 6.19 -4.53 8.19
C PHE A 125 6.01 -4.46 9.71
N ARG A 126 4.81 -4.19 10.22
CA ARG A 126 4.54 -4.25 11.67
C ARG A 126 4.80 -5.63 12.24
N VAL A 127 4.31 -6.69 11.59
CA VAL A 127 4.50 -8.07 12.07
C VAL A 127 5.97 -8.47 11.98
N MET A 128 6.71 -8.03 10.96
CA MET A 128 8.17 -8.20 10.89
C MET A 128 8.87 -7.49 12.05
N ARG A 129 8.51 -6.24 12.35
CA ARG A 129 9.07 -5.51 13.50
C ARG A 129 8.80 -6.20 14.83
N ASP A 130 7.61 -6.78 15.02
CA ASP A 130 7.27 -7.54 16.22
C ASP A 130 8.18 -8.77 16.44
N LEU A 131 8.81 -9.29 15.38
CA LEU A 131 9.72 -10.45 15.44
C LEU A 131 11.16 -10.09 15.79
N MET A 132 11.56 -8.82 15.70
CA MET A 132 12.96 -8.40 15.81
C MET A 132 13.21 -7.46 17.00
N SER A 133 14.48 -7.25 17.35
CA SER A 133 14.84 -6.24 18.35
C SER A 133 14.66 -4.83 17.78
N THR A 134 14.51 -3.83 18.66
CA THR A 134 14.45 -2.42 18.24
C THR A 134 15.65 -2.03 17.40
N GLU A 135 16.85 -2.43 17.82
CA GLU A 135 18.08 -2.10 17.11
C GLU A 135 18.13 -2.73 15.72
N ALA A 136 17.59 -3.94 15.55
CA ALA A 136 17.48 -4.58 14.25
C ALA A 136 16.43 -3.85 13.37
N ALA A 137 15.29 -3.47 13.93
CA ALA A 137 14.27 -2.70 13.22
C ALA A 137 14.79 -1.33 12.76
N ASP A 138 15.52 -0.61 13.63
CA ASP A 138 16.12 0.69 13.31
C ASP A 138 17.16 0.57 12.19
N ARG A 139 17.91 -0.54 12.15
CA ARG A 139 18.88 -0.83 11.09
C ARG A 139 18.21 -1.12 9.75
N VAL A 140 17.08 -1.84 9.75
CA VAL A 140 16.27 -2.07 8.54
C VAL A 140 15.73 -0.74 8.03
N GLU A 141 15.15 0.07 8.92
CA GLU A 141 14.61 1.40 8.62
C GLU A 141 15.64 2.30 7.94
N ALA A 142 16.88 2.33 8.46
CA ALA A 142 17.95 3.14 7.90
C ALA A 142 18.27 2.83 6.42
N GLU A 143 18.05 1.60 5.97
CA GLU A 143 18.23 1.22 4.56
C GLU A 143 16.97 1.43 3.71
N LEU A 144 15.78 1.43 4.31
CA LEU A 144 14.54 1.85 3.65
C LEU A 144 14.45 3.37 3.49
N HIS A 145 15.37 4.10 4.13
CA HIS A 145 15.54 5.56 4.07
C HIS A 145 16.68 5.95 3.11
N LYS A 146 16.84 5.26 1.97
CA LYS A 146 17.88 5.60 1.00
C LYS A 146 17.62 7.00 0.42
N PRO A 147 18.49 8.00 0.65
CA PRO A 147 18.45 9.19 -0.17
C PRO A 147 18.84 8.75 -1.59
N ALA A 148 17.90 8.87 -2.53
CA ALA A 148 18.21 8.70 -3.94
C ALA A 148 19.46 9.55 -4.28
N GLU A 149 20.35 9.04 -5.15
CA GLU A 149 21.42 9.85 -5.71
C GLU A 149 20.88 11.22 -6.12
N LYS A 150 21.65 12.30 -5.89
CA LYS A 150 21.23 13.70 -6.08
C LYS A 150 20.51 13.92 -7.41
N THR A 151 19.19 13.75 -7.40
CA THR A 151 18.27 14.13 -8.44
C THR A 151 17.50 15.34 -7.93
N GLU A 152 17.27 16.32 -8.81
CA GLU A 152 16.46 17.49 -8.49
C GLU A 152 14.96 17.18 -8.43
N ASP A 153 14.58 15.97 -8.86
CA ASP A 153 13.20 15.50 -8.85
C ASP A 153 12.81 14.95 -7.47
N LYS A 154 12.07 15.75 -6.71
CA LYS A 154 11.62 15.43 -5.34
C LYS A 154 10.66 14.25 -5.30
N ALA A 155 10.00 13.89 -6.41
CA ALA A 155 9.11 12.74 -6.49
C ALA A 155 9.87 11.39 -6.47
N LEU A 156 11.16 11.39 -6.83
CA LEU A 156 12.00 10.19 -6.92
C LEU A 156 12.76 9.85 -5.61
N GLN A 157 12.50 10.58 -4.52
CA GLN A 157 13.08 10.29 -3.21
C GLN A 157 12.31 9.16 -2.55
N MET A 158 12.70 7.90 -2.80
CA MET A 158 12.08 6.71 -2.21
C MET A 158 12.31 6.70 -0.69
N GLU A 159 11.23 6.81 0.08
CA GLU A 159 11.28 6.82 1.55
C GLU A 159 10.25 5.80 2.06
N ILE A 160 10.54 4.52 1.79
CA ILE A 160 9.75 3.35 2.21
C ILE A 160 9.75 3.24 3.75
N ALA A 161 10.71 3.89 4.41
CA ALA A 161 10.75 4.07 5.84
C ALA A 161 9.42 4.58 6.43
N GLU A 162 8.62 5.36 5.70
CA GLU A 162 7.30 5.80 6.18
C GLU A 162 6.30 4.63 6.30
N LEU A 163 6.28 3.69 5.34
CA LEU A 163 5.50 2.45 5.43
C LEU A 163 6.03 1.54 6.55
N TRP A 164 7.34 1.61 6.81
CA TRP A 164 8.00 0.89 7.90
C TRP A 164 7.72 1.54 9.27
N HIS A 165 7.27 2.78 9.34
CA HIS A 165 6.86 3.36 10.60
C HIS A 165 5.41 2.96 10.91
N ASP A 166 5.16 2.48 12.14
CA ASP A 166 3.79 2.32 12.62
C ASP A 166 3.18 3.72 12.76
N THR A 167 2.02 3.97 12.18
CA THR A 167 1.36 5.28 12.21
C THR A 167 0.84 5.68 13.61
N ASN A 168 1.06 4.84 14.64
CA ASN A 168 0.71 5.16 16.02
C ASN A 168 1.92 5.68 16.86
N PRO A 169 2.04 7.00 17.08
CA PRO A 169 3.17 7.62 17.79
C PRO A 169 3.31 7.20 19.26
N LEU A 170 2.27 6.61 19.86
CA LEU A 170 2.31 6.10 21.24
C LEU A 170 3.00 4.73 21.34
N VAL A 171 3.02 3.96 20.25
CA VAL A 171 3.66 2.63 20.18
C VAL A 171 5.17 2.76 19.97
N GLY A 172 5.63 3.79 19.24
CA GLY A 172 7.07 4.03 19.01
C GLY A 172 7.90 4.28 20.27
N PHE A 173 7.27 4.75 21.35
CA PHE A 173 7.92 4.91 22.66
C PHE A 173 7.91 3.62 23.50
N LEU A 174 6.89 2.76 23.35
CA LEU A 174 6.74 1.51 24.11
C LEU A 174 7.42 0.30 23.45
N SER A 175 7.61 0.32 22.12
CA SER A 175 8.29 -0.75 21.37
C SER A 175 9.76 -0.89 21.75
N ARG A 176 10.41 0.18 22.22
CA ARG A 176 11.83 0.19 22.66
C ARG A 176 12.14 -0.66 23.89
N VAL A 177 11.11 -1.10 24.63
CA VAL A 177 11.26 -1.85 25.89
C VAL A 177 10.68 -3.25 25.78
N ARG A 178 10.08 -3.60 24.64
CA ARG A 178 9.41 -4.90 24.46
C ARG A 178 10.37 -5.89 23.80
N PRO A 179 10.66 -7.04 24.42
CA PRO A 179 11.48 -8.06 23.79
C PRO A 179 10.79 -8.63 22.54
N PRO A 180 11.55 -9.16 21.56
CA PRO A 180 10.99 -9.78 20.37
C PRO A 180 9.99 -10.89 20.72
N TRP A 181 8.94 -11.04 19.91
CA TRP A 181 7.86 -12.02 20.10
C TRP A 181 8.27 -13.43 19.68
N GLN A 182 9.48 -13.85 20.04
CA GLN A 182 10.07 -15.15 19.76
C GLN A 182 10.16 -16.08 20.99
N GLY A 183 9.82 -15.57 22.18
CA GLY A 183 9.88 -16.35 23.43
C GLY A 183 8.80 -17.45 23.55
N PRO A 184 8.98 -18.43 24.46
CA PRO A 184 8.00 -19.49 24.70
C PRO A 184 6.69 -18.91 25.28
N GLY A 185 5.54 -19.39 24.78
CA GLY A 185 4.21 -19.03 25.28
C GLY A 185 3.26 -18.47 24.21
N ILE A 186 2.10 -17.96 24.64
CA ILE A 186 1.01 -17.45 23.78
C ILE A 186 1.39 -16.21 22.94
N PHE A 187 2.57 -15.65 23.16
CA PHE A 187 3.08 -14.48 22.45
C PHE A 187 4.05 -14.84 21.31
N LYS A 188 4.37 -16.12 21.08
CA LYS A 188 5.16 -16.51 19.92
C LYS A 188 4.40 -16.19 18.63
N ILE A 189 5.07 -15.57 17.67
CA ILE A 189 4.60 -15.44 16.29
C ILE A 189 5.27 -16.54 15.47
N ASP A 190 4.53 -17.62 15.22
CA ASP A 190 4.90 -18.64 14.23
C ASP A 190 4.44 -18.23 12.83
N SER A 191 4.74 -19.05 11.83
CA SER A 191 4.41 -18.76 10.44
C SER A 191 2.91 -18.63 10.20
N ASP A 192 2.09 -19.47 10.83
CA ASP A 192 0.64 -19.40 10.69
C ASP A 192 0.09 -18.10 11.28
N ARG A 193 0.58 -17.70 12.46
CA ARG A 193 0.20 -16.43 13.08
C ARG A 193 0.69 -15.22 12.28
N PHE A 194 1.90 -15.29 11.70
CA PHE A 194 2.41 -14.24 10.83
C PHE A 194 1.45 -14.02 9.65
N LEU A 195 1.19 -15.07 8.87
CA LEU A 195 0.33 -15.00 7.68
C LEU A 195 -1.10 -14.61 8.05
N PHE A 196 -1.61 -15.12 9.17
CA PHE A 196 -2.93 -14.77 9.70
C PHE A 196 -3.04 -13.28 10.04
N ARG A 197 -2.03 -12.71 10.72
CA ARG A 197 -2.04 -11.29 11.07
C ARG A 197 -1.96 -10.41 9.83
N VAL A 198 -1.07 -10.74 8.88
CA VAL A 198 -0.96 -9.99 7.61
C VAL A 198 -2.28 -10.00 6.84
N ALA A 199 -2.92 -11.17 6.69
CA ALA A 199 -4.17 -11.27 5.95
C ALA A 199 -5.34 -10.55 6.66
N ASN A 200 -5.50 -10.73 7.97
CA ASN A 200 -6.67 -10.22 8.68
C ASN A 200 -6.52 -8.76 9.12
N GLU A 201 -5.36 -8.37 9.65
CA GLU A 201 -5.13 -6.98 10.09
C GLU A 201 -4.94 -6.05 8.87
N GLY A 202 -4.42 -6.57 7.75
CA GLY A 202 -4.28 -5.84 6.48
C GLY A 202 -5.56 -5.79 5.64
N THR A 203 -6.68 -6.36 6.13
CA THR A 203 -7.96 -6.42 5.42
C THR A 203 -7.86 -7.00 4.01
N MET A 204 -7.05 -8.04 3.86
CA MET A 204 -6.76 -8.67 2.58
C MET A 204 -8.06 -9.14 1.88
N PRO A 205 -8.21 -8.92 0.56
CA PRO A 205 -9.38 -9.37 -0.18
C PRO A 205 -9.61 -10.89 -0.03
N PRO A 206 -10.86 -11.38 0.09
CA PRO A 206 -11.14 -12.80 0.34
C PRO A 206 -10.60 -13.76 -0.74
N ASN A 207 -10.40 -13.26 -1.96
CA ASN A 207 -9.89 -14.00 -3.11
C ASN A 207 -8.38 -13.82 -3.35
N ALA A 208 -7.70 -12.99 -2.55
CA ALA A 208 -6.26 -12.80 -2.67
C ALA A 208 -5.52 -14.03 -2.13
N ASP A 209 -4.45 -14.41 -2.83
CA ASP A 209 -3.55 -15.47 -2.37
C ASP A 209 -2.59 -14.87 -1.33
N ARG A 210 -2.82 -15.21 -0.06
CA ARG A 210 -2.04 -14.69 1.07
C ARG A 210 -0.53 -14.89 0.92
N GLU A 211 -0.11 -16.03 0.38
CA GLU A 211 1.31 -16.39 0.30
C GLU A 211 1.95 -15.61 -0.84
N LYS A 212 1.25 -15.53 -1.99
CA LYS A 212 1.67 -14.70 -3.11
C LYS A 212 1.81 -13.22 -2.75
N VAL A 213 0.87 -12.66 -1.99
CA VAL A 213 0.93 -11.25 -1.56
C VAL A 213 2.12 -11.02 -0.62
N VAL A 214 2.34 -11.90 0.36
CA VAL A 214 3.49 -11.79 1.28
C VAL A 214 4.81 -11.92 0.53
N MET A 215 4.92 -12.84 -0.44
CA MET A 215 6.11 -12.96 -1.28
C MET A 215 6.32 -11.70 -2.15
N ALA A 216 5.26 -11.09 -2.67
CA ALA A 216 5.38 -9.83 -3.41
C ALA A 216 5.94 -8.69 -2.54
N ILE A 217 5.49 -8.59 -1.29
CA ILE A 217 6.02 -7.63 -0.31
C ILE A 217 7.50 -7.92 -0.02
N PHE A 218 7.86 -9.18 0.22
CA PHE A 218 9.25 -9.57 0.46
C PHE A 218 10.15 -9.25 -0.74
N SER A 219 9.71 -9.58 -1.95
CA SER A 219 10.43 -9.29 -3.18
C SER A 219 10.63 -7.78 -3.38
N ALA A 220 9.60 -6.96 -3.15
CA ALA A 220 9.71 -5.52 -3.22
C ALA A 220 10.65 -4.96 -2.14
N THR A 221 10.60 -5.50 -0.93
CA THR A 221 11.44 -5.05 0.20
C THR A 221 12.91 -5.39 -0.04
N LYS A 222 13.22 -6.57 -0.59
CA LYS A 222 14.60 -7.00 -0.82
C LYS A 222 15.34 -6.13 -1.85
N ASP A 223 14.64 -5.61 -2.87
CA ASP A 223 15.23 -4.67 -3.84
C ASP A 223 15.79 -3.40 -3.16
N GLU A 224 15.25 -3.06 -2.00
CA GLU A 224 15.55 -1.84 -1.27
C GLU A 224 16.63 -2.03 -0.21
N LEU A 225 17.01 -3.27 0.08
CA LEU A 225 17.90 -3.63 1.17
C LEU A 225 19.24 -4.15 0.65
N SER A 226 20.28 -3.99 1.46
CA SER A 226 21.56 -4.67 1.27
C SER A 226 21.45 -6.16 1.59
N GLU A 227 22.34 -6.97 1.04
CA GLU A 227 22.44 -8.40 1.37
C GLU A 227 22.62 -8.64 2.87
N GLU A 228 23.37 -7.78 3.58
CA GLU A 228 23.52 -7.88 5.03
C GLU A 228 22.17 -7.77 5.74
N ARG A 229 21.35 -6.78 5.35
CA ARG A 229 20.04 -6.56 5.96
C ARG A 229 19.03 -7.64 5.57
N ILE A 230 19.12 -8.17 4.35
CA ILE A 230 18.31 -9.29 3.90
C ILE A 230 18.56 -10.54 4.76
N GLN A 231 19.83 -10.86 5.04
CA GLN A 231 20.20 -12.00 5.88
C GLN A 231 19.84 -11.77 7.35
N GLU A 232 20.00 -10.55 7.85
CA GLU A 232 19.58 -10.20 9.20
C GLU A 232 18.08 -10.41 9.39
N ILE A 233 17.23 -9.91 8.49
CA ILE A 233 15.78 -10.13 8.52
C ILE A 233 15.46 -11.62 8.50
N ALA A 234 16.08 -12.40 7.60
CA ALA A 234 15.84 -13.84 7.48
C ALA A 234 16.06 -14.59 8.81
N SER A 235 17.02 -14.15 9.64
CA SER A 235 17.31 -14.75 10.93
C SER A 235 16.18 -14.58 11.97
N TRP A 236 15.32 -13.57 11.80
CA TRP A 236 14.18 -13.29 12.68
C TRP A 236 12.87 -13.97 12.24
N LEU A 237 12.78 -14.44 11.00
CA LEU A 237 11.55 -14.97 10.44
C LEU A 237 11.29 -16.43 10.87
N PRO A 238 10.02 -16.80 11.15
CA PRO A 238 9.66 -18.18 11.46
C PRO A 238 9.73 -19.07 10.20
N ASP A 239 9.93 -20.37 10.38
CA ASP A 239 10.41 -21.30 9.34
C ASP A 239 9.77 -21.14 7.94
N LEU A 240 8.44 -21.26 7.80
CA LEU A 240 7.79 -21.15 6.48
C LEU A 240 7.91 -19.72 5.91
N VAL A 241 7.81 -18.70 6.76
CA VAL A 241 7.92 -17.30 6.34
C VAL A 241 9.35 -16.97 5.93
N ARG A 242 10.36 -17.54 6.62
CA ARG A 242 11.77 -17.45 6.23
C ARG A 242 11.98 -18.09 4.85
N LYS A 243 11.41 -19.27 4.61
CA LYS A 243 11.46 -19.91 3.29
C LYS A 243 10.85 -19.01 2.20
N MET A 244 9.68 -18.42 2.46
CA MET A 244 9.05 -17.47 1.53
C MET A 244 9.93 -16.23 1.30
N TRP A 245 10.60 -15.72 2.33
CA TRP A 245 11.55 -14.60 2.23
C TRP A 245 12.76 -14.95 1.37
N GLU A 246 13.31 -16.15 1.51
CA GLU A 246 14.43 -16.64 0.71
C GLU A 246 14.02 -16.85 -0.76
N GLU A 247 12.80 -17.31 -1.03
CA GLU A 247 12.28 -17.63 -2.37
C GLU A 247 11.70 -16.45 -3.17
N ALA A 248 11.32 -15.36 -2.50
CA ALA A 248 10.71 -14.16 -3.11
C ALA A 248 11.65 -13.36 -4.03
#